data_AF-A0A3L8QWE3-F1
#
_entry.id   AF-A0A3L8QWE3-F1
#
_cell.length_a   1.000
_cell.length_b   1.000
_cell.length_c   1.000
_cell.angle_alpha   90.00
_cell.angle_beta   90.00
_cell.angle_gamma   90.00
#
_symmetry.space_group_name_H-M   'P 1'
#
loop_
_entity.id
_entity.type
_entity.pdbx_description
1 polymer ?
#
loop_
_entity_poly.entity_id
_entity_poly.type
_entity_poly.pdbx_seq_one_letter_code
_entity_poly.pdbx_strand_id
1 'polypeptide(L)'
;MVRYVERHGHSPDPPPSAETVSRQSLANRKGYNDRFLGTAVPLPVPADPGIETVILPYTNFSVVFRPDRRLAAATAVTINGANLIDVPRNDDWRFDPRIPEAQQAGHPVYKDNPLDKGHLVRRLDPVWGAEASTANSDTFHYTNAAPQMDIFNQGKKLWQGWRTSCSTTPKTSTAS
;
A
#
# COMPACT_ATOMS: atom_id res chain seq x y z
N MET A 1 47.36 -35.55 -16.56
CA MET A 1 46.37 -35.86 -17.61
C MET A 1 44.99 -35.96 -16.93
N VAL A 2 44.12 -34.96 -17.16
CA VAL A 2 42.64 -34.99 -17.37
C VAL A 2 41.81 -36.06 -16.63
N ARG A 3 40.64 -35.85 -15.99
CA ARG A 3 39.73 -34.74 -15.65
C ARG A 3 38.69 -35.31 -14.65
N TYR A 4 38.13 -34.47 -13.80
CA TYR A 4 36.92 -34.72 -12.99
C TYR A 4 35.67 -34.45 -13.86
N VAL A 5 34.61 -35.26 -13.75
CA VAL A 5 33.27 -34.93 -14.30
C VAL A 5 32.20 -35.36 -13.30
N GLU A 6 31.57 -34.37 -12.66
CA GLU A 6 30.30 -34.48 -11.93
C GLU A 6 29.12 -34.42 -12.92
N ARG A 7 28.03 -35.14 -12.63
CA ARG A 7 26.78 -35.08 -13.39
C ARG A 7 25.71 -34.29 -12.63
N HIS A 8 25.22 -33.22 -13.27
CA HIS A 8 23.94 -32.54 -13.06
C HIS A 8 22.77 -33.55 -13.21
N GLY A 9 21.55 -33.40 -12.66
CA GLY A 9 20.84 -32.28 -12.05
C GLY A 9 19.35 -32.44 -12.42
N HIS A 10 18.45 -32.55 -11.44
CA HIS A 10 17.02 -32.33 -11.62
C HIS A 10 16.50 -31.65 -10.35
N SER A 11 16.52 -30.32 -10.35
CA SER A 11 15.75 -29.55 -9.36
C SER A 11 14.27 -29.64 -9.74
N PRO A 12 13.36 -29.84 -8.79
CA PRO A 12 11.93 -29.71 -9.06
C PRO A 12 11.64 -28.28 -9.50
N ASP A 13 10.69 -28.14 -10.43
CA ASP A 13 10.22 -26.84 -10.92
C ASP A 13 9.86 -25.92 -9.73
N PRO A 14 10.19 -24.62 -9.79
CA PRO A 14 9.73 -23.67 -8.79
C PRO A 14 8.19 -23.65 -8.76
N PRO A 15 7.56 -23.49 -7.58
CA PRO A 15 6.11 -23.37 -7.48
C PRO A 15 5.61 -22.20 -8.34
N PRO A 16 4.37 -22.26 -8.87
CA PRO A 16 3.82 -21.21 -9.73
C PRO A 16 3.97 -19.86 -9.04
N SER A 17 4.77 -19.00 -9.66
CA SER A 17 5.10 -17.66 -9.21
C SER A 17 3.82 -16.86 -8.95
N ALA A 18 3.82 -16.07 -7.88
CA ALA A 18 2.80 -15.08 -7.59
C ALA A 18 2.43 -14.32 -8.88
N GLU A 19 1.14 -14.22 -9.16
CA GLU A 19 0.62 -13.49 -10.32
C GLU A 19 1.36 -12.15 -10.46
N THR A 20 2.08 -11.98 -11.56
CA THR A 20 2.83 -10.75 -11.82
C THR A 20 1.82 -9.63 -12.06
N VAL A 21 1.68 -8.70 -11.12
CA VAL A 21 0.81 -7.53 -11.29
C VAL A 21 1.27 -6.75 -12.52
N SER A 22 0.35 -6.46 -13.44
CA SER A 22 0.63 -5.78 -14.69
C SER A 22 0.04 -4.37 -14.69
N ARG A 23 0.54 -3.48 -15.56
CA ARG A 23 -0.05 -2.15 -15.73
C ARG A 23 -1.55 -2.22 -16.08
N GLN A 24 -1.94 -3.24 -16.85
CA GLN A 24 -3.33 -3.45 -17.26
C GLN A 24 -4.22 -3.86 -16.09
N SER A 25 -3.74 -4.71 -15.18
CA SER A 25 -4.54 -5.16 -14.02
C SER A 25 -4.83 -4.04 -13.01
N LEU A 26 -4.05 -2.94 -13.05
CA LEU A 26 -4.27 -1.73 -12.25
C LEU A 26 -4.99 -0.60 -13.00
N ALA A 27 -5.29 -0.76 -14.30
CA ALA A 27 -5.82 0.33 -15.13
C ALA A 27 -7.25 0.74 -14.75
N ASN A 28 -8.04 -0.17 -14.15
CA ASN A 28 -9.42 0.07 -13.76
C ASN A 28 -9.57 0.66 -12.33
N ARG A 29 -8.45 0.94 -11.65
CA ARG A 29 -8.49 1.51 -10.30
C ARG A 29 -8.98 2.95 -10.36
N LYS A 30 -10.08 3.22 -9.65
CA LYS A 30 -10.73 4.54 -9.64
C LYS A 30 -9.98 5.57 -8.80
N GLY A 31 -9.19 5.12 -7.82
CA GLY A 31 -8.49 6.00 -6.91
C GLY A 31 -9.35 6.50 -5.75
N TYR A 32 -8.84 7.53 -5.11
CA TYR A 32 -9.54 8.39 -4.17
C TYR A 32 -10.70 9.14 -4.85
N ASN A 33 -11.86 9.22 -4.19
CA ASN A 33 -12.99 10.03 -4.62
C ASN A 33 -13.00 11.37 -3.86
N ASP A 34 -12.69 12.46 -4.56
CA ASP A 34 -12.61 13.82 -4.02
C ASP A 34 -13.97 14.36 -3.56
N ARG A 35 -15.08 13.81 -4.03
CA ARG A 35 -16.44 14.21 -3.63
C ARG A 35 -17.10 13.21 -2.68
N PHE A 36 -16.35 12.27 -2.12
CA PHE A 36 -16.93 11.21 -1.28
C PHE A 36 -17.74 11.74 -0.09
N LEU A 37 -17.31 12.86 0.49
CA LEU A 37 -17.98 13.50 1.63
C LEU A 37 -19.13 14.44 1.21
N GLY A 38 -19.51 14.48 -0.07
CA GLY A 38 -20.48 15.44 -0.64
C GLY A 38 -19.89 16.80 -1.02
N THR A 39 -18.83 17.22 -0.34
CA THR A 39 -17.99 18.39 -0.68
C THR A 39 -16.69 17.93 -1.35
N ALA A 40 -16.21 18.71 -2.33
CA ALA A 40 -14.95 18.43 -2.99
C ALA A 40 -13.75 18.68 -2.05
N VAL A 41 -12.92 17.66 -1.86
CA VAL A 41 -11.63 17.70 -1.17
C VAL A 41 -10.59 17.20 -2.17
N PRO A 42 -9.82 18.10 -2.82
CA PRO A 42 -8.88 17.70 -3.86
C PRO A 42 -7.72 16.88 -3.29
N LEU A 43 -7.07 16.10 -4.16
CA LEU A 43 -5.83 15.42 -3.79
C LEU A 43 -4.76 16.43 -3.35
N PRO A 44 -4.06 16.18 -2.23
CA PRO A 44 -2.93 17.00 -1.83
C PRO A 44 -1.77 16.79 -2.81
N VAL A 45 -1.40 17.84 -3.54
CA VAL A 45 -0.23 17.86 -4.42
C VAL A 45 0.79 18.88 -3.89
N PRO A 46 2.09 18.70 -4.14
CA PRO A 46 3.09 19.71 -3.80
C PRO A 46 2.73 21.10 -4.36
N ALA A 47 2.93 22.14 -3.57
CA ALA A 47 2.60 23.51 -3.96
C ALA A 47 3.57 24.10 -5.01
N ASP A 48 4.80 23.59 -5.04
CA ASP A 48 5.80 23.96 -6.05
C ASP A 48 5.55 23.18 -7.35
N PRO A 49 5.19 23.86 -8.47
CA PRO A 49 4.93 23.19 -9.74
C PRO A 49 6.19 22.59 -10.39
N GLY A 50 7.39 22.94 -9.92
CA GLY A 50 8.64 22.31 -10.35
C GLY A 50 8.82 20.88 -9.81
N ILE A 51 7.99 20.45 -8.86
CA ILE A 51 8.01 19.10 -8.32
C ILE A 51 7.13 18.20 -9.18
N GLU A 52 7.76 17.39 -10.03
CA GLU A 52 7.06 16.37 -10.81
C GLU A 52 6.44 15.30 -9.89
N THR A 53 5.17 14.97 -10.15
CA THR A 53 4.47 13.88 -9.46
C THR A 53 3.67 13.04 -10.44
N VAL A 54 3.49 11.76 -10.08
CA VAL A 54 2.61 10.82 -10.78
C VAL A 54 1.49 10.44 -9.83
N ILE A 55 0.24 10.67 -10.23
CA ILE A 55 -0.91 10.20 -9.47
C ILE A 55 -1.15 8.72 -9.81
N LEU A 56 -1.15 7.88 -8.78
CA LEU A 56 -1.39 6.44 -8.88
C LEU A 56 -2.73 6.10 -8.21
N PRO A 57 -3.80 5.91 -9.00
CA PRO A 57 -5.06 5.41 -8.51
C PRO A 57 -4.93 3.95 -8.05
N TYR A 58 -5.47 3.65 -6.87
CA TYR A 58 -5.72 2.30 -6.36
C TYR A 58 -7.19 2.17 -5.98
N THR A 59 -7.62 1.00 -5.50
CA THR A 59 -9.01 0.83 -5.05
C THR A 59 -9.26 1.65 -3.78
N ASN A 60 -10.14 2.65 -3.85
CA ASN A 60 -10.54 3.55 -2.75
C ASN A 60 -9.46 4.51 -2.22
N PHE A 61 -8.26 4.55 -2.80
CA PHE A 61 -7.21 5.51 -2.43
C PHE A 61 -6.33 5.88 -3.62
N SER A 62 -5.64 7.00 -3.52
CA SER A 62 -4.63 7.43 -4.49
C SER A 62 -3.32 7.78 -3.79
N VAL A 63 -2.22 7.54 -4.49
CA VAL A 63 -0.88 7.99 -4.09
C VAL A 63 -0.42 9.09 -5.04
N VAL A 64 0.04 10.21 -4.48
CA VAL A 64 0.76 11.24 -5.24
C VAL A 64 2.24 10.93 -5.11
N PHE A 65 2.80 10.30 -6.13
CA PHE A 65 4.14 9.70 -6.10
C PHE A 65 5.20 10.63 -6.67
N ARG A 66 6.39 10.64 -6.08
CA ARG A 66 7.56 11.39 -6.55
C ARG A 66 8.63 10.44 -7.09
N PRO A 67 8.74 10.28 -8.43
CA PRO A 67 9.75 9.41 -9.02
C PRO A 67 11.18 9.80 -8.65
N ASP A 68 11.45 11.10 -8.50
CA ASP A 68 12.76 11.65 -8.12
C ASP A 68 13.17 11.28 -6.68
N ARG A 69 12.20 11.11 -5.77
CA ARG A 69 12.43 10.68 -4.38
C ARG A 69 12.17 9.20 -4.15
N ARG A 70 11.61 8.51 -5.13
CA ARG A 70 11.22 7.10 -5.08
C ARG A 70 10.17 6.79 -4.00
N LEU A 71 9.46 7.81 -3.53
CA LEU A 71 8.51 7.78 -2.40
C LEU A 71 7.28 8.63 -2.71
N ALA A 72 6.20 8.43 -1.97
CA ALA A 72 5.03 9.30 -2.06
C ALA A 72 5.32 10.71 -1.51
N ALA A 73 4.81 11.73 -2.18
CA ALA A 73 4.66 13.07 -1.60
C ALA A 73 3.46 13.13 -0.66
N ALA A 74 2.36 12.48 -1.04
CA ALA A 74 1.14 12.40 -0.24
C ALA A 74 0.30 11.18 -0.63
N THR A 75 -0.66 10.84 0.22
CA THR A 75 -1.69 9.85 -0.06
C THR A 75 -3.05 10.38 0.37
N ALA A 76 -4.12 9.90 -0.27
CA ALA A 76 -5.49 10.18 0.14
C ALA A 76 -6.33 8.91 0.03
N VAL A 77 -7.15 8.65 1.04
CA VAL A 77 -7.99 7.45 1.12
C VAL A 77 -9.44 7.83 1.40
N THR A 78 -10.33 7.13 0.73
CA THR A 78 -11.77 7.16 0.97
C THR A 78 -12.10 6.05 1.96
N ILE A 79 -12.70 6.39 3.10
CA ILE A 79 -13.05 5.42 4.16
C ILE A 79 -14.55 5.38 4.33
N ASN A 80 -15.16 4.23 4.04
CA ASN A 80 -16.56 3.97 4.33
C ASN A 80 -16.70 3.07 5.56
N GLY A 81 -16.76 3.69 6.75
CA GLY A 81 -16.82 2.97 8.02
C GLY A 81 -18.01 2.01 8.15
N ALA A 82 -19.13 2.30 7.49
CA ALA A 82 -20.33 1.47 7.53
C ALA A 82 -20.21 0.18 6.69
N ASN A 83 -19.23 0.10 5.78
CA ASN A 83 -19.09 -0.99 4.82
C ASN A 83 -17.71 -1.68 4.92
N LEU A 84 -17.00 -1.51 6.04
CA LEU A 84 -15.71 -2.17 6.27
C LEU A 84 -15.88 -3.69 6.23
N ILE A 85 -14.92 -4.36 5.58
CA ILE A 85 -14.88 -5.81 5.47
C ILE A 85 -13.60 -6.31 6.14
N ASP A 86 -13.70 -7.35 6.96
CA ASP A 86 -12.52 -8.01 7.49
C ASP A 86 -11.91 -8.90 6.42
N VAL A 87 -10.68 -8.57 6.02
CA VAL A 87 -9.91 -9.32 5.03
C VAL A 87 -8.63 -9.80 5.72
N PRO A 88 -8.29 -11.10 5.60
CA PRO A 88 -7.04 -11.64 6.12
C PRO A 88 -5.84 -10.82 5.66
N ARG A 89 -4.89 -10.64 6.54
CA ARG A 89 -3.64 -9.98 6.18
C ARG A 89 -2.87 -10.87 5.20
N ASN A 90 -2.44 -10.29 4.09
CA ASN A 90 -1.30 -10.75 3.30
C ASN A 90 -0.10 -9.82 3.55
N ASP A 91 1.10 -10.22 3.14
CA ASP A 91 2.32 -9.41 3.27
C ASP A 91 3.08 -9.34 1.94
N ASP A 92 2.33 -9.41 0.83
CA ASP A 92 2.81 -9.59 -0.53
C ASP A 92 3.21 -8.25 -1.17
N TRP A 93 4.30 -7.69 -0.67
CA TRP A 93 4.87 -6.43 -1.15
C TRP A 93 5.40 -6.51 -2.58
N ARG A 94 4.98 -5.58 -3.43
CA ARG A 94 5.34 -5.56 -4.86
C ARG A 94 5.60 -4.15 -5.39
N PHE A 95 6.35 -4.06 -6.49
CA PHE A 95 6.50 -2.82 -7.24
C PHE A 95 5.22 -2.49 -8.00
N ASP A 96 4.96 -1.20 -8.22
CA ASP A 96 3.91 -0.79 -9.13
C ASP A 96 4.45 -0.79 -10.58
N PRO A 97 3.89 -1.58 -11.51
CA PRO A 97 4.36 -1.67 -12.89
C PRO A 97 4.11 -0.39 -13.71
N ARG A 98 3.41 0.61 -13.16
CA ARG A 98 3.21 1.92 -13.79
C ARG A 98 4.42 2.83 -13.66
N ILE A 99 5.34 2.54 -12.75
CA ILE A 99 6.57 3.29 -12.50
C ILE A 99 7.77 2.34 -12.70
N PRO A 100 8.85 2.77 -13.36
CA PRO A 100 10.10 1.99 -13.40
C PRO A 100 10.58 1.59 -11.99
N GLU A 101 11.03 0.35 -11.79
CA GLU A 101 11.49 -0.13 -10.48
C GLU A 101 12.63 0.73 -9.90
N ALA A 102 13.53 1.22 -10.75
CA ALA A 102 14.62 2.12 -10.35
C ALA A 102 14.12 3.43 -9.71
N GLN A 103 12.89 3.83 -10.02
CA GLN A 103 12.22 5.02 -9.47
C GLN A 103 11.33 4.69 -8.25
N GLN A 104 11.44 3.50 -7.66
CA GLN A 104 10.67 3.09 -6.47
C GLN A 104 11.58 2.62 -5.34
N ALA A 105 11.22 2.93 -4.10
CA ALA A 105 11.92 2.41 -2.91
C ALA A 105 11.48 0.97 -2.63
N GLY A 106 12.17 0.01 -3.25
CA GLY A 106 11.89 -1.42 -3.10
C GLY A 106 12.51 -2.05 -1.87
N HIS A 107 12.43 -3.39 -1.79
CA HIS A 107 12.98 -4.20 -0.71
C HIS A 107 14.42 -3.85 -0.27
N PRO A 108 15.38 -3.52 -1.16
CA PRO A 108 16.74 -3.18 -0.75
C PRO A 108 16.87 -2.02 0.25
N VAL A 109 15.91 -1.07 0.27
CA VAL A 109 15.92 0.05 1.24
C VAL A 109 15.67 -0.43 2.67
N TYR A 110 14.98 -1.57 2.83
CA TYR A 110 14.53 -2.11 4.11
C TYR A 110 15.36 -3.31 4.56
N LYS A 111 16.40 -3.67 3.80
CA LYS A 111 17.22 -4.85 4.10
C LYS A 111 18.33 -4.47 5.09
N ASP A 112 18.55 -5.33 6.07
CA ASP A 112 19.66 -5.25 7.04
C ASP A 112 19.71 -3.94 7.83
N ASN A 113 18.54 -3.36 8.14
CA ASN A 113 18.40 -2.12 8.91
C ASN A 113 17.06 -2.08 9.67
N PRO A 114 16.85 -1.18 10.65
CA PRO A 114 15.65 -1.14 11.48
C PRO A 114 14.44 -0.44 10.81
N LEU A 115 14.43 -0.30 9.49
CA LEU A 115 13.34 0.35 8.76
C LEU A 115 12.32 -0.68 8.30
N ASP A 116 11.07 -0.48 8.70
CA ASP A 116 9.91 -1.18 8.20
C ASP A 116 9.31 -0.51 6.97
N LYS A 117 8.57 -1.32 6.19
CA LYS A 117 7.67 -0.88 5.11
C LYS A 117 6.40 -0.27 5.71
N GLY A 118 6.54 0.92 6.29
CA GLY A 118 5.45 1.64 6.92
C GLY A 118 4.40 2.07 5.90
N HIS A 119 3.18 1.54 6.05
CA HIS A 119 2.04 1.89 5.19
C HIS A 119 1.67 3.37 5.36
N LEU A 120 1.57 4.11 4.25
CA LEU A 120 1.06 5.48 4.23
C LEU A 120 -0.46 5.51 4.31
N VAL A 121 -1.14 4.82 3.38
CA VAL A 121 -2.54 4.40 3.57
C VAL A 121 -2.55 3.10 4.36
N ARG A 122 -3.19 3.07 5.53
CA ARG A 122 -3.25 1.82 6.32
C ARG A 122 -4.00 0.76 5.53
N ARG A 123 -3.57 -0.49 5.71
CA ARG A 123 -4.17 -1.68 5.11
C ARG A 123 -5.70 -1.70 5.17
N LEU A 124 -6.32 -1.39 6.32
CA LEU A 124 -7.76 -1.54 6.52
C LEU A 124 -8.60 -0.32 6.10
N ASP A 125 -7.99 0.85 5.95
CA ASP A 125 -8.71 2.09 5.65
C ASP A 125 -9.50 2.02 4.30
N PRO A 126 -8.95 1.44 3.21
CA PRO A 126 -9.67 1.33 1.95
C PRO A 126 -10.50 0.04 1.81
N VAL A 127 -10.52 -0.84 2.83
CA VAL A 127 -11.07 -2.21 2.74
C VAL A 127 -12.55 -2.20 3.09
N TRP A 128 -13.35 -1.79 2.12
CA TRP A 128 -14.81 -1.72 2.24
C TRP A 128 -15.50 -1.95 0.89
N GLY A 129 -16.76 -2.38 0.95
CA GLY A 129 -17.57 -2.66 -0.24
C GLY A 129 -17.11 -3.87 -1.06
N ALA A 130 -17.65 -4.03 -2.27
CA ALA A 130 -17.44 -5.23 -3.09
C ALA A 130 -15.96 -5.50 -3.48
N GLU A 131 -15.15 -4.44 -3.57
CA GLU A 131 -13.75 -4.51 -4.00
C GLU A 131 -12.76 -4.56 -2.81
N ALA A 132 -13.22 -4.91 -1.61
CA ALA A 132 -12.39 -4.87 -0.40
C ALA A 132 -11.11 -5.73 -0.48
N SER A 133 -11.18 -6.91 -1.09
CA SER A 133 -10.00 -7.78 -1.28
C SER A 133 -8.98 -7.12 -2.21
N THR A 134 -9.46 -6.54 -3.32
CA THR A 134 -8.65 -5.76 -4.27
C THR A 134 -7.98 -4.58 -3.56
N ALA A 135 -8.73 -3.81 -2.77
CA ALA A 135 -8.22 -2.69 -1.98
C ALA A 135 -7.15 -3.12 -0.97
N ASN A 136 -7.36 -4.23 -0.25
CA ASN A 136 -6.37 -4.78 0.66
C ASN A 136 -5.07 -5.15 -0.08
N SER A 137 -5.18 -5.82 -1.23
CA SER A 137 -4.00 -6.19 -2.04
C SER A 137 -3.26 -4.96 -2.57
N ASP A 138 -3.99 -3.91 -2.97
CA ASP A 138 -3.43 -2.68 -3.49
C ASP A 138 -2.57 -1.93 -2.45
N THR A 139 -2.83 -2.07 -1.14
CA THR A 139 -2.03 -1.38 -0.10
C THR A 139 -0.59 -1.88 0.02
N PHE A 140 -0.27 -3.05 -0.55
CA PHE A 140 1.05 -3.67 -0.52
C PHE A 140 1.94 -3.29 -1.71
N HIS A 141 1.69 -2.16 -2.37
CA HIS A 141 2.64 -1.60 -3.33
C HIS A 141 3.68 -0.72 -2.63
N TYR A 142 4.95 -0.82 -3.02
CA TYR A 142 6.04 0.00 -2.45
C TYR A 142 5.81 1.51 -2.60
N THR A 143 5.04 1.93 -3.59
CA THR A 143 4.59 3.32 -3.77
C THR A 143 3.74 3.84 -2.61
N ASN A 144 3.07 2.96 -1.85
CA ASN A 144 2.32 3.25 -0.63
C ASN A 144 3.17 3.05 0.65
N ALA A 145 4.46 2.75 0.54
CA ALA A 145 5.35 2.59 1.67
C ALA A 145 6.25 3.83 1.87
N ALA A 146 6.59 4.08 3.13
CA ALA A 146 7.72 4.92 3.50
C ALA A 146 8.61 4.16 4.51
N PRO A 147 9.93 4.35 4.47
CA PRO A 147 10.81 3.85 5.52
C PRO A 147 10.43 4.45 6.88
N GLN A 148 10.06 3.60 7.83
CA GLN A 148 9.70 4.00 9.18
C GLN A 148 10.49 3.15 10.17
N MET A 149 11.00 3.74 11.24
CA MET A 149 11.65 2.97 12.30
C MET A 149 10.68 1.94 12.88
N ASP A 150 11.14 0.70 12.99
CA ASP A 150 10.38 -0.46 13.49
C ASP A 150 9.66 -0.20 14.84
N ILE A 151 10.33 0.45 15.79
CA ILE A 151 9.80 0.81 17.10
C ILE A 151 8.56 1.71 17.01
N PHE A 152 8.47 2.53 15.96
CA PHE A 152 7.34 3.42 15.70
C PHE A 152 6.24 2.70 14.91
N ASN A 153 6.61 1.96 13.87
CA ASN A 153 5.67 1.25 13.01
C ASN A 153 4.95 0.09 13.72
N GLN A 154 5.66 -0.63 14.61
CA GLN A 154 5.15 -1.79 15.35
C GLN A 154 4.69 -1.45 16.78
N GLY A 155 5.04 -0.26 17.27
CA GLY A 155 4.76 0.21 18.63
C GLY A 155 3.27 0.39 18.92
N LYS A 156 2.64 -0.65 19.49
CA LYS A 156 1.21 -0.63 19.92
C LYS A 156 0.85 0.50 20.89
N LYS A 157 1.81 1.06 21.64
CA LYS A 157 1.57 2.04 22.72
C LYS A 157 1.44 3.51 22.28
N LEU A 158 2.01 3.93 21.15
CA LEU A 158 1.88 5.33 20.69
C LEU A 158 0.75 5.52 19.67
N TRP A 159 0.41 4.48 18.90
CA TRP A 159 -0.39 4.64 17.68
C TRP A 159 -1.84 4.20 17.76
N GLN A 160 -2.16 3.18 18.57
CA GLN A 160 -3.56 2.76 18.74
C GLN A 160 -4.36 3.77 19.57
N GLY A 161 -3.71 4.58 20.41
CA GLY A 161 -4.36 5.60 21.25
C GLY A 161 -5.05 6.71 20.46
N TRP A 162 -4.48 7.16 19.32
CA TRP A 162 -5.08 8.21 18.49
C TRP A 162 -6.05 7.67 17.44
N ARG A 163 -5.82 6.46 16.92
CA ARG A 163 -6.64 5.87 15.84
C ARG A 163 -7.98 5.30 16.31
N THR A 164 -8.13 4.96 17.58
CA THR A 164 -9.39 4.41 18.10
C THR A 164 -10.48 5.49 18.22
N SER A 165 -10.12 6.78 18.31
CA SER A 165 -11.10 7.86 18.46
C SER A 165 -11.97 8.07 17.21
N CYS A 166 -11.40 8.00 16.00
CA CYS A 166 -12.13 8.29 14.76
C CYS A 166 -13.09 7.18 14.29
N SER A 167 -13.04 5.98 14.87
CA SER A 167 -13.82 4.83 14.41
C SER A 167 -14.91 4.37 15.39
N THR A 168 -15.14 5.08 16.50
CA THR A 168 -16.13 4.66 17.50
C THR A 168 -17.33 5.60 17.50
N THR A 169 -18.41 5.21 16.81
CA THR A 169 -19.74 5.77 17.09
C THR A 169 -20.24 5.19 18.42
N PRO A 170 -20.71 6.00 19.39
CA PRO A 170 -21.30 5.48 20.62
C PRO A 170 -22.57 4.70 20.29
N LYS A 171 -22.64 3.42 20.67
CA LYS A 171 -23.91 2.70 20.73
C LYS A 171 -24.71 3.30 21.89
N THR A 172 -25.76 4.03 21.60
CA THR A 172 -26.76 4.44 22.60
C THR A 172 -27.47 3.17 23.10
N SER A 173 -27.23 2.80 24.36
CA SER A 173 -28.07 1.82 25.04
C SER A 173 -29.35 2.52 25.49
N THR A 174 -30.47 2.22 24.85
CA THR A 174 -31.79 2.45 25.43
C THR A 174 -31.97 1.47 26.58
N ALA A 175 -32.01 1.99 27.81
CA ALA A 175 -32.51 1.25 28.96
C ALA A 175 -34.03 1.39 29.00
N SER A 176 -34.73 0.25 28.99
CA SER A 176 -36.13 0.14 29.43
C SER A 176 -36.15 -0.23 30.91
#